data_AF-A0A9D9PRQ0-F1
#
_entry.id   AF-A0A9D9PRQ0-F1
#
_cell.length_a   1.000
_cell.length_b   1.000
_cell.length_c   1.000
_cell.angle_alpha   90.00
_cell.angle_beta   90.00
_cell.angle_gamma   90.00
#
_symmetry.space_group_name_H-M   'P 1'
#
loop_
_entity.id
_entity.type
_entity.pdbx_description
1 polymer ?
#
loop_
_entity_poly.entity_id
_entity_poly.type
_entity_poly.pdbx_seq_one_letter_code
_entity_poly.pdbx_strand_id
1 'polypeptide(L)'
;MNHGNSGLAHGTSGSPQLMLENSDATFVASSNESRLALEHIVNTISERAKGLDLREHPSVHRQLSKTKMKALAKKVETRQATKKEYKEYQWNVRFRERRKKGVKRFWRQERERLLRGERGTRNWTKEQRAAIIRGETPKFKGLYVIGHHSYSAVKYPHLADKGEIIYPATSREHFRGWHGGNYKKSSAGKPIVLIIDF
;
A
#
# COMPACT_ATOMS: atom_id res chain seq x y z
N MET A 1 -6.79 78.53 40.18
CA MET A 1 -6.36 79.51 39.14
C MET A 1 -5.78 78.72 37.98
N ASN A 2 -6.27 79.00 36.77
CA ASN A 2 -5.92 78.52 35.43
C ASN A 2 -6.00 77.01 35.17
N HIS A 3 -6.99 76.56 34.37
CA HIS A 3 -6.97 76.52 32.90
C HIS A 3 -5.80 75.65 32.43
N GLY A 4 -6.00 74.43 31.92
CA GLY A 4 -6.94 74.03 30.88
C GLY A 4 -6.12 73.80 29.61
N ASN A 5 -6.08 72.58 29.09
CA ASN A 5 -6.15 72.41 27.65
C ASN A 5 -6.71 71.04 27.25
N SER A 6 -7.78 71.14 26.50
CA SER A 6 -8.51 70.14 25.75
C SER A 6 -7.83 69.84 24.41
N GLY A 7 -7.97 68.61 23.90
CA GLY A 7 -7.57 68.28 22.54
C GLY A 7 -7.86 66.83 22.16
N LEU A 8 -9.10 66.58 21.72
CA LEU A 8 -9.56 65.42 20.95
C LEU A 8 -8.68 65.24 19.68
N ALA A 9 -8.44 64.06 19.11
CA ALA A 9 -9.44 63.18 18.47
C ALA A 9 -8.84 61.86 17.94
N HIS A 10 -9.67 60.81 18.01
CA HIS A 10 -9.90 59.71 17.05
C HIS A 10 -8.76 58.84 16.49
N GLY A 11 -8.84 57.54 16.80
CA GLY A 11 -8.23 56.44 16.05
C GLY A 11 -8.75 55.08 16.54
N THR A 12 -9.77 54.55 15.87
CA THR A 12 -10.50 53.32 16.20
C THR A 12 -9.81 52.05 15.73
N SER A 13 -10.11 50.93 16.44
CA SER A 13 -9.97 49.52 16.05
C SER A 13 -8.54 48.97 15.93
N GLY A 14 -8.17 47.80 16.43
CA GLY A 14 -8.89 46.73 17.11
C GLY A 14 -7.85 45.69 17.57
N SER A 15 -8.14 44.97 18.64
CA SER A 15 -7.29 43.93 19.23
C SER A 15 -6.85 42.86 18.22
N PRO A 16 -5.60 42.37 18.28
CA PRO A 16 -5.28 41.03 17.80
C PRO A 16 -5.38 40.07 18.99
N GLN A 17 -6.52 39.40 19.07
CA GLN A 17 -6.76 38.25 19.92
C GLN A 17 -6.47 36.96 19.13
N LEU A 18 -5.83 36.01 19.82
CA LEU A 18 -5.75 34.56 19.57
C LEU A 18 -4.79 34.04 18.49
N MET A 19 -3.70 33.45 19.00
CA MET A 19 -3.23 32.09 18.73
C MET A 19 -3.99 31.32 17.64
N LEU A 20 -3.31 31.06 16.52
CA LEU A 20 -3.60 29.89 15.69
C LEU A 20 -2.30 29.09 15.56
N GLU A 21 -2.26 27.95 16.25
CA GLU A 21 -1.29 26.90 16.03
C GLU A 21 -1.43 26.41 14.58
N ASN A 22 -0.42 26.65 13.76
CA ASN A 22 -0.34 26.05 12.43
C ASN A 22 0.04 24.57 12.57
N SER A 23 -0.96 23.74 12.86
CA SER A 23 -0.95 22.32 12.55
C SER A 23 -1.87 22.08 11.36
N ASP A 24 -1.29 21.93 10.18
CA ASP A 24 -1.78 20.93 9.23
C ASP A 24 -0.82 20.74 8.06
N ALA A 25 -0.30 19.52 7.99
CA ALA A 25 0.54 19.04 6.92
C ALA A 25 -0.29 18.74 5.67
N THR A 26 -0.13 19.52 4.60
CA THR A 26 -0.36 19.06 3.22
C THR A 26 0.72 19.64 2.31
N PHE A 27 1.83 18.91 2.16
CA PHE A 27 2.72 19.14 1.02
C PHE A 27 2.02 18.56 -0.22
N VAL A 28 1.28 19.40 -0.94
CA VAL A 28 0.86 19.07 -2.30
C VAL A 28 2.11 19.21 -3.16
N ALA A 29 2.86 18.11 -3.30
CA ALA A 29 3.98 18.04 -4.23
C ALA A 29 3.48 18.45 -5.62
N SER A 30 4.20 19.37 -6.27
CA SER A 30 3.99 19.83 -7.64
C SER A 30 3.49 18.70 -8.54
N SER A 31 2.42 18.97 -9.31
CA SER A 31 1.72 17.98 -10.14
C SER A 31 2.66 17.17 -11.05
N ASN A 32 3.80 17.74 -11.43
CA ASN A 32 4.83 17.06 -12.22
C ASN A 32 5.63 16.01 -11.44
N GLU A 33 6.05 16.28 -10.20
CA GLU A 33 6.82 15.30 -9.40
C GLU A 33 5.95 14.09 -9.06
N SER A 34 4.69 14.35 -8.70
CA SER A 34 3.70 13.31 -8.49
C SER A 34 3.52 12.48 -9.78
N ARG A 35 3.33 13.12 -10.93
CA ARG A 35 3.21 12.41 -12.21
C ARG A 35 4.42 11.51 -12.51
N LEU A 36 5.63 12.04 -12.36
CA LEU A 36 6.87 11.29 -12.60
C LEU A 36 7.01 10.09 -11.66
N ALA A 37 6.66 10.25 -10.40
CA ALA A 37 6.73 9.16 -9.44
C ALA A 37 5.66 8.08 -9.69
N LEU A 38 4.47 8.47 -10.14
CA LEU A 38 3.46 7.53 -10.63
C LEU A 38 3.96 6.74 -11.84
N GLU A 39 4.53 7.43 -12.83
CA GLU A 39 5.11 6.81 -14.03
C GLU A 39 6.22 5.83 -13.66
N HIS A 40 7.08 6.20 -12.70
CA HIS A 40 8.12 5.30 -12.21
C HIS A 40 7.55 4.00 -11.62
N ILE A 41 6.48 4.09 -10.81
CA ILE A 41 5.83 2.91 -10.23
C ILE A 41 5.24 2.01 -11.32
N VAL A 42 4.51 2.62 -12.26
CA VAL A 42 3.86 1.89 -13.36
C VAL A 42 4.90 1.19 -14.23
N ASN A 43 5.96 1.91 -14.62
CA ASN A 43 7.05 1.35 -15.41
C ASN A 43 7.78 0.24 -14.66
N THR A 44 8.04 0.42 -13.36
CA THR A 44 8.70 -0.61 -12.54
C THR A 44 7.88 -1.91 -12.49
N ILE A 45 6.57 -1.83 -12.31
CA ILE A 45 5.70 -3.00 -12.32
C ILE A 45 5.59 -3.60 -13.73
N SER A 46 5.43 -2.78 -14.76
CA SER A 46 5.33 -3.22 -16.16
C SER A 46 6.58 -3.99 -16.59
N GLU A 47 7.78 -3.45 -16.34
CA GLU A 47 9.04 -4.11 -16.69
C GLU A 47 9.22 -5.43 -15.95
N ARG A 48 8.90 -5.46 -14.64
CA ARG A 48 9.00 -6.68 -13.85
C ARG A 48 7.98 -7.74 -14.28
N ALA A 49 6.80 -7.31 -14.73
CA ALA A 49 5.72 -8.18 -15.17
C ALA A 49 5.88 -8.65 -16.63
N LYS A 50 6.93 -8.21 -17.34
CA LYS A 50 7.19 -8.59 -18.73
C LYS A 50 7.27 -10.11 -18.88
N GLY A 51 6.54 -10.64 -19.87
CA GLY A 51 6.45 -12.08 -20.13
C GLY A 51 5.47 -12.85 -19.24
N LEU A 52 4.76 -12.19 -18.32
CA LEU A 52 3.64 -12.80 -17.60
C LEU A 52 2.34 -12.69 -18.40
N ASP A 53 1.44 -13.67 -18.23
CA ASP A 53 0.07 -13.56 -18.74
C ASP A 53 -0.73 -12.57 -17.89
N LEU A 54 -0.92 -11.36 -18.39
CA LEU A 54 -1.64 -10.28 -17.70
C LEU A 54 -3.15 -10.25 -18.04
N ARG A 55 -3.70 -11.31 -18.65
CA ARG A 55 -5.15 -11.44 -18.84
C ARG A 55 -5.83 -11.83 -17.52
N GLU A 56 -7.09 -11.44 -17.36
CA GLU A 56 -7.89 -11.89 -16.21
C GLU A 56 -8.18 -13.40 -16.33
N HIS A 57 -7.97 -14.12 -15.24
CA HIS A 57 -8.33 -15.54 -15.10
C HIS A 57 -9.13 -15.72 -13.80
N PRO A 58 -10.33 -15.12 -13.69
CA PRO A 58 -11.01 -14.99 -12.42
C PRO A 58 -11.32 -16.36 -11.82
N SER A 59 -11.07 -16.51 -10.52
CA SER A 59 -11.44 -17.75 -9.83
C SER A 59 -12.95 -17.84 -9.64
N VAL A 60 -13.52 -19.01 -9.94
CA VAL A 60 -14.91 -19.36 -9.57
C VAL A 60 -15.11 -19.45 -8.05
N HIS A 61 -14.05 -19.70 -7.29
CA HIS A 61 -14.06 -19.71 -5.83
C HIS A 61 -13.82 -18.31 -5.27
N ARG A 62 -14.59 -17.95 -4.25
CA ARG A 62 -14.44 -16.69 -3.52
C ARG A 62 -13.41 -16.83 -2.39
N GLN A 63 -12.66 -15.76 -2.16
CA GLN A 63 -11.80 -15.67 -0.99
C GLN A 63 -12.66 -15.59 0.28
N LEU A 64 -12.34 -16.44 1.26
CA LEU A 64 -13.07 -16.50 2.53
C LEU A 64 -12.50 -15.57 3.58
N SER A 65 -13.38 -15.11 4.47
CA SER A 65 -13.01 -14.42 5.69
C SER A 65 -12.32 -15.37 6.67
N LYS A 66 -11.58 -14.82 7.64
CA LYS A 66 -10.93 -15.61 8.70
C LYS A 66 -11.95 -16.44 9.50
N THR A 67 -13.11 -15.87 9.80
CA THR A 67 -14.19 -16.53 10.53
C THR A 67 -14.75 -17.72 9.75
N LYS A 68 -15.05 -17.54 8.46
CA LYS A 68 -15.55 -18.64 7.62
C LYS A 68 -14.49 -19.73 7.42
N MET A 69 -13.21 -19.35 7.29
CA MET A 69 -12.10 -20.31 7.26
C MET A 69 -12.02 -21.15 8.54
N LYS A 70 -12.17 -20.54 9.72
CA LYS A 70 -12.15 -21.26 11.01
C LYS A 70 -13.34 -22.21 11.14
N ALA A 71 -14.53 -21.76 10.76
CA ALA A 71 -15.74 -22.59 10.79
C ALA A 71 -15.61 -23.82 9.87
N LEU A 72 -15.12 -23.63 8.64
CA LEU A 72 -14.88 -24.74 7.71
C LEU A 72 -13.77 -25.67 8.20
N ALA A 73 -12.68 -25.14 8.77
CA ALA A 73 -11.61 -25.95 9.33
C ALA A 73 -12.14 -26.93 10.40
N LYS A 74 -12.97 -26.43 11.33
CA LYS A 74 -13.61 -27.28 12.35
C LYS A 74 -14.46 -28.39 11.71
N LYS A 75 -15.28 -28.07 10.71
CA LYS A 75 -16.08 -29.09 9.99
C LYS A 75 -15.22 -30.12 9.27
N VAL A 76 -14.08 -29.72 8.71
CA VAL A 76 -13.15 -30.65 8.04
C VAL A 76 -12.50 -31.58 9.04
N GLU A 77 -12.07 -31.05 10.19
CA GLU A 77 -11.48 -31.83 11.29
C GLU A 77 -12.48 -32.82 11.89
N THR A 78 -13.72 -32.41 12.14
CA THR A 78 -14.79 -33.27 12.67
C THR A 78 -15.45 -34.16 11.61
N ARG A 79 -14.94 -34.16 10.36
CA ARG A 79 -15.49 -34.91 9.22
C ARG A 79 -16.97 -34.61 8.90
N GLN A 80 -17.43 -33.41 9.25
CA GLN A 80 -18.79 -32.92 9.01
C GLN A 80 -18.90 -32.02 7.77
N ALA A 81 -17.77 -31.73 7.10
CA ALA A 81 -17.77 -30.89 5.90
C ALA A 81 -18.34 -31.64 4.69
N THR A 82 -19.23 -30.97 3.95
CA THR A 82 -19.66 -31.45 2.62
C THR A 82 -18.51 -31.42 1.62
N LYS A 83 -18.62 -32.17 0.51
CA LYS A 83 -17.62 -32.15 -0.59
C LYS A 83 -17.39 -30.74 -1.14
N LYS A 84 -18.44 -29.91 -1.19
CA LYS A 84 -18.37 -28.51 -1.64
C LYS A 84 -17.58 -27.64 -0.64
N GLU A 85 -17.91 -27.74 0.65
CA GLU A 85 -17.21 -27.02 1.72
C GLU A 85 -15.74 -27.39 1.80
N TYR A 86 -15.42 -28.68 1.69
CA TYR A 86 -14.04 -29.16 1.66
C TYR A 86 -13.26 -28.58 0.49
N LYS A 87 -13.83 -28.59 -0.73
CA LYS A 87 -13.22 -27.96 -1.91
C LYS A 87 -13.00 -26.46 -1.73
N GLU A 88 -13.99 -25.74 -1.20
CA GLU A 88 -13.90 -24.30 -0.94
C GLU A 88 -12.80 -23.97 0.10
N TYR A 89 -12.73 -24.75 1.18
CA TYR A 89 -11.69 -24.64 2.21
C TYR A 89 -10.30 -24.89 1.63
N GLN A 90 -10.11 -26.03 0.96
CA GLN A 90 -8.84 -26.43 0.37
C GLN A 90 -8.33 -25.43 -0.67
N TRP A 91 -9.22 -24.91 -1.52
CA TRP A 91 -8.87 -23.86 -2.47
C TRP A 91 -8.37 -22.60 -1.74
N ASN A 92 -9.05 -22.16 -0.67
CA ASN A 92 -8.65 -20.98 0.09
C ASN A 92 -7.33 -21.16 0.85
N VAL A 93 -7.06 -22.36 1.38
CA VAL A 93 -5.76 -22.71 1.96
C VAL A 93 -4.66 -22.53 0.91
N ARG A 94 -4.80 -23.19 -0.25
CA ARG A 94 -3.81 -23.08 -1.35
C ARG A 94 -3.65 -21.66 -1.85
N PHE A 95 -4.76 -20.93 -2.03
CA PHE A 95 -4.75 -19.56 -2.50
C PHE A 95 -4.03 -18.61 -1.52
N ARG A 96 -4.24 -18.77 -0.21
CA ARG A 96 -3.51 -18.02 0.82
C ARG A 96 -2.01 -18.29 0.75
N GLU A 97 -1.60 -19.55 0.62
CA GLU A 97 -0.19 -19.91 0.52
C GLU A 97 0.46 -19.42 -0.78
N ARG A 98 -0.25 -19.46 -1.91
CA ARG A 98 0.22 -18.83 -3.16
C ARG A 98 0.51 -17.35 -2.99
N ARG A 99 -0.41 -16.58 -2.39
CA ARG A 99 -0.21 -15.15 -2.14
C ARG A 99 0.99 -14.87 -1.23
N LYS A 100 1.12 -15.62 -0.15
CA LYS A 100 2.29 -15.53 0.74
C LYS A 100 3.58 -15.83 -0.01
N LYS A 101 3.58 -16.85 -0.88
CA LYS A 101 4.73 -17.21 -1.73
C LYS A 101 5.12 -16.08 -2.68
N GLY A 102 4.16 -15.37 -3.26
CA GLY A 102 4.42 -14.19 -4.08
C GLY A 102 5.16 -13.09 -3.31
N VAL A 103 4.67 -12.74 -2.12
CA VAL A 103 5.32 -11.75 -1.24
C VAL A 103 6.72 -12.19 -0.80
N LYS A 104 6.91 -13.47 -0.45
CA LYS A 104 8.23 -14.02 -0.11
C LYS A 104 9.20 -13.95 -1.29
N ARG A 105 8.75 -14.32 -2.49
CA ARG A 105 9.56 -14.25 -3.72
C ARG A 105 9.97 -12.81 -4.02
N PHE A 106 9.04 -11.86 -3.86
CA PHE A 106 9.34 -10.45 -4.00
C PHE A 106 10.48 -10.00 -3.09
N TRP A 107 10.39 -10.25 -1.78
CA TRP A 107 11.43 -9.81 -0.85
C TRP A 107 12.79 -10.46 -1.13
N ARG A 108 12.79 -11.72 -1.57
CA ARG A 108 14.02 -12.38 -2.01
C ARG A 108 14.62 -11.68 -3.24
N GLN A 109 13.82 -11.45 -4.27
CA GLN A 109 14.25 -10.72 -5.49
C GLN A 109 14.74 -9.31 -5.16
N GLU A 110 14.06 -8.62 -4.24
CA GLU A 110 14.44 -7.28 -3.81
C GLU A 110 15.80 -7.30 -3.11
N ARG A 111 16.01 -8.22 -2.17
CA ARG A 111 17.29 -8.43 -1.51
C ARG A 111 18.41 -8.74 -2.50
N GLU A 112 18.17 -9.62 -3.48
CA GLU A 112 19.12 -9.98 -4.54
C GLU A 112 19.50 -8.78 -5.43
N ARG A 113 18.54 -7.88 -5.76
CA ARG A 113 18.83 -6.62 -6.46
C ARG A 113 19.74 -5.72 -5.62
N LEU A 114 19.39 -5.50 -4.36
CA LEU A 114 20.15 -4.60 -3.48
C LEU A 114 21.58 -5.09 -3.21
N LEU A 115 21.77 -6.41 -3.08
CA LEU A 115 23.09 -7.03 -2.93
C LEU A 115 23.98 -6.84 -4.17
N ARG A 116 23.38 -6.82 -5.37
CA ARG A 116 24.09 -6.57 -6.64
C ARG A 116 24.34 -5.09 -6.93
N GLY A 117 24.00 -4.19 -6.00
CA GLY A 117 24.11 -2.74 -6.21
C GLY A 117 23.06 -2.18 -7.18
N GLU A 118 22.07 -2.98 -7.60
CA GLU A 118 21.02 -2.54 -8.50
C GLU A 118 20.05 -1.57 -7.80
N ARG A 119 19.26 -0.86 -8.61
CA ARG A 119 18.16 -0.05 -8.12
C ARG A 119 17.06 -0.96 -7.57
N GLY A 120 16.58 -0.65 -6.37
CA GLY A 120 15.43 -1.33 -5.78
C GLY A 120 14.11 -0.93 -6.45
N THR A 121 13.03 -1.62 -6.07
CA THR A 121 11.66 -1.30 -6.49
C THR A 121 11.20 0.06 -5.96
N ARG A 122 11.79 0.54 -4.86
CA ARG A 122 11.65 1.91 -4.33
C ARG A 122 13.02 2.56 -4.18
N ASN A 123 13.02 3.88 -4.00
CA ASN A 123 14.19 4.62 -3.56
C ASN A 123 14.43 4.40 -2.07
N TRP A 124 15.00 3.24 -1.72
CA TRP A 124 15.29 2.88 -0.33
C TRP A 124 16.43 3.71 0.25
N THR A 125 16.25 4.23 1.46
CA THR A 125 17.35 4.82 2.24
C THR A 125 18.42 3.78 2.57
N LYS A 126 19.61 4.21 3.00
CA LYS A 126 20.70 3.28 3.39
C LYS A 126 20.25 2.32 4.49
N GLU A 127 19.50 2.82 5.46
CA GLU A 127 18.97 2.06 6.60
C GLU A 127 17.93 1.03 6.14
N GLN A 128 17.02 1.44 5.24
CA GLN A 128 16.03 0.54 4.65
C GLN A 128 16.68 -0.55 3.81
N ARG A 129 17.70 -0.21 2.99
CA ARG A 129 18.49 -1.19 2.23
C ARG A 129 19.15 -2.21 3.17
N ALA A 130 19.80 -1.74 4.23
CA ALA A 130 20.45 -2.60 5.20
C ALA A 130 19.44 -3.54 5.90
N ALA A 131 18.26 -3.04 6.28
CA ALA A 131 17.18 -3.85 6.84
C ALA A 131 16.73 -4.96 5.88
N ILE A 132 16.48 -4.63 4.60
CA ILE A 132 16.08 -5.61 3.58
C ILE A 132 17.18 -6.67 3.38
N ILE A 133 18.45 -6.26 3.37
CA ILE A 133 19.59 -7.17 3.23
C ILE A 133 19.71 -8.14 4.43
N ARG A 134 19.42 -7.68 5.64
CA ARG A 134 19.32 -8.52 6.85
C ARG A 134 18.07 -9.40 6.91
N GLY A 135 17.13 -9.23 5.96
CA GLY A 135 15.86 -9.96 5.95
C GLY A 135 14.78 -9.37 6.86
N GLU A 136 14.99 -8.14 7.33
CA GLU A 136 14.02 -7.40 8.13
C GLU A 136 13.00 -6.67 7.24
N THR A 137 11.87 -6.29 7.82
CA THR A 137 10.87 -5.47 7.11
C THR A 137 11.26 -4.00 7.22
N PRO A 138 11.51 -3.30 6.09
CA PRO A 138 11.87 -1.88 6.12
C PRO A 138 10.71 -1.04 6.67
N LYS A 139 11.05 0.08 7.30
CA LYS A 139 10.09 1.05 7.85
C LYS A 139 10.22 2.40 7.17
N PHE A 140 9.12 3.13 7.10
CA PHE A 140 9.04 4.49 6.62
C PHE A 140 8.17 5.31 7.59
N LYS A 141 8.74 6.39 8.19
CA LYS A 141 8.10 7.17 9.28
C LYS A 141 7.48 6.27 10.38
N GLY A 142 8.21 5.22 10.77
CA GLY A 142 7.78 4.23 11.77
C GLY A 142 6.80 3.16 11.26
N LEU A 143 6.22 3.32 10.07
CA LEU A 143 5.28 2.37 9.47
C LEU A 143 6.01 1.28 8.67
N TYR A 144 5.57 0.03 8.78
CA TYR A 144 6.11 -1.06 7.97
C TYR A 144 5.74 -0.88 6.50
N VAL A 145 6.73 -1.07 5.62
CA VAL A 145 6.53 -1.19 4.18
C VAL A 145 6.52 -2.69 3.84
N ILE A 146 5.36 -3.20 3.44
CA ILE A 146 5.14 -4.62 3.17
C ILE A 146 4.83 -4.86 1.69
N GLY A 147 5.00 -6.10 1.22
CA GLY A 147 4.69 -6.46 -0.16
C GLY A 147 3.18 -6.60 -0.39
N HIS A 148 2.65 -5.85 -1.34
CA HIS A 148 1.25 -5.89 -1.78
C HIS A 148 1.12 -6.33 -3.23
N HIS A 149 0.08 -7.09 -3.56
CA HIS A 149 -0.23 -7.48 -4.94
C HIS A 149 -0.73 -6.26 -5.73
N SER A 150 0.00 -5.87 -6.80
CA SER A 150 -0.41 -4.80 -7.72
C SER A 150 -1.53 -5.22 -8.69
N TYR A 151 -1.74 -6.52 -8.87
CA TYR A 151 -2.87 -7.10 -9.59
C TYR A 151 -3.79 -7.80 -8.59
N SER A 152 -5.10 -7.62 -8.73
CA SER A 152 -6.08 -8.26 -7.83
C SER A 152 -5.90 -9.78 -7.84
N ALA A 153 -5.47 -10.37 -6.73
CA ALA A 153 -5.19 -11.80 -6.67
C ALA A 153 -6.40 -12.68 -6.98
N VAL A 154 -7.63 -12.18 -6.84
CA VAL A 154 -8.86 -12.92 -7.18
C VAL A 154 -9.14 -12.91 -8.69
N LYS A 155 -8.81 -11.80 -9.37
CA LYS A 155 -8.92 -11.66 -10.83
C LYS A 155 -7.74 -12.31 -11.58
N TYR A 156 -6.58 -12.34 -10.93
CA TYR A 156 -5.32 -12.87 -11.46
C TYR A 156 -4.71 -13.95 -10.54
N PRO A 157 -5.44 -15.02 -10.19
CA PRO A 157 -4.97 -16.04 -9.24
C PRO A 157 -3.75 -16.82 -9.74
N HIS A 158 -3.55 -16.90 -11.06
CA HIS A 158 -2.36 -17.48 -11.70
C HIS A 158 -1.09 -16.66 -11.43
N LEU A 159 -1.22 -15.35 -11.18
CA LEU A 159 -0.12 -14.46 -10.82
C LEU A 159 0.11 -14.36 -9.31
N ALA A 160 -0.76 -14.95 -8.47
CA ALA A 160 -0.74 -14.74 -7.02
C ALA A 160 0.59 -15.13 -6.34
N ASP A 161 1.37 -16.04 -6.92
CA ASP A 161 2.68 -16.47 -6.43
C ASP A 161 3.87 -15.84 -7.16
N LYS A 162 3.64 -14.82 -8.01
CA LYS A 162 4.67 -14.10 -8.74
C LYS A 162 5.16 -12.92 -7.91
N GLY A 163 6.48 -12.84 -7.70
CA GLY A 163 7.09 -11.75 -6.95
C GLY A 163 7.14 -10.45 -7.76
N GLU A 164 7.17 -10.59 -9.08
CA GLU A 164 7.23 -9.57 -10.13
C GLU A 164 6.11 -8.54 -10.02
N ILE A 165 4.91 -8.99 -9.65
CA ILE A 165 3.72 -8.13 -9.51
C ILE A 165 3.50 -7.63 -8.07
N ILE A 166 4.46 -7.82 -7.17
CA ILE A 166 4.38 -7.26 -5.82
C ILE A 166 5.02 -5.88 -5.81
N TYR A 167 4.29 -4.92 -5.24
CA TYR A 167 4.79 -3.59 -4.96
C TYR A 167 4.92 -3.39 -3.43
N PRO A 168 6.07 -2.90 -2.94
CA PRO A 168 6.25 -2.59 -1.53
C PRO A 168 5.54 -1.28 -1.17
N ALA A 169 4.59 -1.32 -0.24
CA ALA A 169 3.85 -0.13 0.21
C ALA A 169 3.52 -0.22 1.70
N THR A 170 3.27 0.92 2.34
CA THR A 170 2.58 0.91 3.63
C THR A 170 1.11 0.50 3.42
N SER A 171 0.46 0.04 4.49
CA SER A 171 -0.98 -0.25 4.44
C SER A 171 -1.82 0.95 3.99
N ARG A 172 -1.40 2.18 4.34
CA ARG A 172 -2.09 3.42 3.97
C ARG A 172 -1.90 3.74 2.49
N GLU A 173 -0.67 3.71 2.00
CA GLU A 173 -0.35 3.89 0.58
C GLU A 173 -1.11 2.89 -0.28
N HIS A 174 -1.14 1.62 0.13
CA HIS A 174 -1.87 0.58 -0.57
C HIS A 174 -3.39 0.83 -0.56
N PHE A 175 -3.98 1.04 0.62
CA PHE A 175 -5.43 1.21 0.73
C PHE A 175 -5.94 2.49 0.05
N ARG A 176 -5.25 3.61 0.24
CA ARG A 176 -5.71 4.88 -0.33
C ARG A 176 -5.25 5.06 -1.77
N GLY A 177 -4.01 4.67 -2.11
CA GLY A 177 -3.46 4.87 -3.44
C GLY A 177 -3.91 3.80 -4.44
N TRP A 178 -3.78 2.52 -4.08
CA TRP A 178 -4.11 1.41 -4.98
C TRP A 178 -5.59 1.05 -5.01
N HIS A 179 -6.31 1.38 -3.93
CA HIS A 179 -7.74 1.08 -3.80
C HIS A 179 -8.64 2.33 -3.67
N GLY A 180 -8.08 3.55 -3.66
CA GLY A 180 -8.91 4.77 -3.54
C GLY A 180 -9.77 4.80 -2.27
N GLY A 181 -9.34 4.13 -1.19
CA GLY A 181 -10.12 3.98 0.04
C GLY A 181 -11.22 2.92 -0.01
N ASN A 182 -11.28 2.10 -1.07
CA ASN A 182 -12.27 1.03 -1.19
C ASN A 182 -11.67 -0.18 -1.91
N TYR A 183 -11.45 -1.30 -1.21
CA TYR A 183 -10.86 -2.52 -1.77
C TYR A 183 -11.61 -3.10 -2.98
N LYS A 184 -12.87 -2.71 -3.22
CA LYS A 184 -13.63 -3.10 -4.43
C LYS A 184 -13.15 -2.35 -5.69
N LYS A 185 -12.52 -1.18 -5.53
CA LYS A 185 -11.85 -0.44 -6.60
C LYS A 185 -10.39 -0.91 -6.66
N SER A 186 -9.91 -1.20 -7.85
CA SER A 186 -8.48 -1.49 -8.10
C SER A 186 -8.16 -1.27 -9.56
N SER A 187 -6.94 -0.84 -9.87
CA SER A 187 -6.41 -0.82 -11.23
C SER A 187 -5.28 -1.84 -11.32
N ALA A 188 -5.27 -2.66 -12.36
CA ALA A 188 -4.29 -3.72 -12.51
C ALA A 188 -2.91 -3.12 -12.80
N GLY A 189 -1.92 -3.45 -11.97
CA GLY A 189 -0.52 -3.05 -12.15
C GLY A 189 -0.20 -1.59 -11.82
N LYS A 190 -1.19 -0.78 -11.41
CA LYS A 190 -0.99 0.66 -11.11
C LYS A 190 -1.88 1.16 -9.97
N PRO A 191 -1.43 2.17 -9.21
CA PRO A 191 -2.30 2.83 -8.24
C PRO A 191 -3.37 3.68 -8.94
N ILE A 192 -4.50 3.90 -8.27
CA ILE A 192 -5.62 4.76 -8.73
C ILE A 192 -5.29 6.24 -8.49
N VAL A 193 -4.75 6.52 -7.30
CA VAL A 193 -4.26 7.84 -6.90
C VAL A 193 -2.84 7.64 -6.41
N LEU A 194 -1.94 8.54 -6.79
CA LEU A 194 -0.61 8.50 -6.23
C LEU A 194 -0.65 9.01 -4.79
N ILE A 195 -0.35 8.12 -3.86
CA ILE A 195 -0.08 8.48 -2.48
C ILE A 195 1.31 8.00 -2.18
N ILE A 196 2.19 8.99 -2.12
CA ILE A 196 3.58 8.85 -1.73
C ILE A 196 3.63 9.39 -0.32
N ASP A 197 3.70 8.49 0.66
CA ASP A 197 3.94 8.95 2.04
C ASP A 197 5.44 9.28 2.23
N PHE A 198 6.30 8.94 1.25
CA PHE A 198 7.76 9.08 1.27
C PHE A 198 8.31 10.47 0.94
#